data_AF-A0A2Z6AUP3-F1
#
_entry.id   AF-A0A2Z6AUP3-F1
#
_cell.length_a   1.000
_cell.length_b   1.000
_cell.length_c   1.000
_cell.angle_alpha   90.00
_cell.angle_beta   90.00
_cell.angle_gamma   90.00
#
_symmetry.space_group_name_H-M   'P 1'
#
loop_
_entity.id
_entity.type
_entity.pdbx_description
1 polymer ?
#
loop_
_entity_poly.entity_id
_entity_poly.type
_entity_poly.pdbx_seq_one_letter_code
_entity_poly.pdbx_strand_id
1 'polypeptide(L)'
;MQSADLIIEAEKALARESALAVLVKRPPAWWRSVVPGMFLFDFLERLVDTRKHTSRCMAIRKPALDAALALVEGHPREEVLSDLEKGVAGTLASLWPVSQPLQEECAKLAGLLADHYVRILGVNGVGYLELVGKAYHERGAYMAFLSLLDEAERRAEQTLVDEIPLRKSDRAKLEAHCQERAARRRRECEVVFP
;
A
#
# COMPACT_ATOMS: atom_id res chain seq x y z
N MET A 1 -10.07 22.64 2.95
CA MET A 1 -9.88 21.35 2.25
C MET A 1 -9.10 20.48 3.20
N GLN A 2 -9.72 19.44 3.75
CA GLN A 2 -9.15 18.65 4.84
C GLN A 2 -8.01 17.77 4.30
N SER A 3 -6.94 17.58 5.08
CA SER A 3 -5.75 16.79 4.68
C SER A 3 -6.12 15.37 4.23
N ALA A 4 -7.23 14.82 4.73
CA ALA A 4 -7.80 13.54 4.32
C ALA A 4 -8.23 13.52 2.84
N ASP A 5 -8.88 14.57 2.34
CA ASP A 5 -9.31 14.66 0.94
C ASP A 5 -8.11 14.72 -0.02
N LEU A 6 -7.03 15.41 0.40
CA LEU A 6 -5.78 15.47 -0.36
C LEU A 6 -5.12 14.09 -0.45
N ILE A 7 -5.13 13.31 0.63
CA ILE A 7 -4.60 11.93 0.64
C ILE A 7 -5.48 11.02 -0.21
N ILE A 8 -6.81 11.09 -0.08
CA ILE A 8 -7.73 10.26 -0.86
C ILE A 8 -7.64 10.58 -2.35
N GLU A 9 -7.60 11.85 -2.73
CA GLU A 9 -7.47 12.22 -4.14
C GLU A 9 -6.07 11.88 -4.68
N ALA A 10 -5.01 11.99 -3.87
CA ALA A 10 -3.69 11.47 -4.24
C ALA A 10 -3.71 9.95 -4.44
N GLU A 11 -4.35 9.19 -3.55
CA GLU A 11 -4.48 7.71 -3.62
C GLU A 11 -5.37 7.26 -4.79
N LYS A 12 -6.46 7.98 -5.10
CA LYS A 12 -7.31 7.70 -6.27
C LYS A 12 -6.62 8.07 -7.57
N ALA A 13 -5.94 9.22 -7.63
CA ALA A 13 -5.13 9.60 -8.78
C ALA A 13 -4.04 8.54 -9.02
N LEU A 14 -3.38 8.09 -7.96
CA LEU A 14 -2.39 7.02 -7.96
C LEU A 14 -2.96 5.69 -8.48
N ALA A 15 -4.13 5.27 -8.00
CA ALA A 15 -4.77 4.01 -8.40
C ALA A 15 -5.38 4.06 -9.82
N ARG A 16 -5.63 5.25 -10.37
CA ARG A 16 -5.97 5.45 -11.79
C ARG A 16 -4.73 5.47 -12.66
N GLU A 17 -3.67 6.11 -12.20
CA GLU A 17 -2.39 6.20 -12.91
C GLU A 17 -1.63 4.87 -12.93
N SER A 18 -1.73 4.03 -11.90
CA SER A 18 -1.18 2.67 -11.91
C SER A 18 -1.92 1.78 -12.92
N ALA A 19 -3.25 1.86 -12.97
CA ALA A 19 -4.07 1.21 -13.99
C ALA A 19 -3.68 1.66 -15.40
N LEU A 20 -3.32 2.94 -15.55
CA LEU A 20 -2.81 3.52 -16.80
C LEU A 20 -1.33 3.22 -17.03
N ALA A 21 -0.51 2.97 -16.01
CA ALA A 21 0.92 2.66 -16.14
C ALA A 21 1.16 1.25 -16.68
N VAL A 22 0.21 0.33 -16.44
CA VAL A 22 0.09 -0.95 -17.15
C VAL A 22 -0.13 -0.73 -18.66
N LEU A 23 -0.71 0.41 -19.06
CA LEU A 23 -0.97 0.81 -20.46
C LEU A 23 0.05 1.82 -21.03
N VAL A 24 0.70 2.66 -20.22
CA VAL A 24 1.53 3.79 -20.65
C VAL A 24 2.77 3.98 -19.75
N LYS A 25 3.94 3.89 -20.39
CA LYS A 25 5.27 3.65 -19.77
C LYS A 25 5.84 4.66 -18.77
N ARG A 26 5.24 5.81 -18.42
CA ARG A 26 5.96 6.80 -17.58
C ARG A 26 5.07 7.70 -16.73
N PRO A 27 5.01 7.42 -15.42
CA PRO A 27 4.46 8.38 -14.46
C PRO A 27 5.57 8.95 -13.54
N PRO A 28 5.30 10.03 -12.78
CA PRO A 28 6.30 11.02 -12.30
C PRO A 28 7.16 10.62 -11.08
N ALA A 29 8.38 10.12 -11.31
CA ALA A 29 9.52 9.83 -10.39
C ALA A 29 9.28 9.59 -8.87
N TRP A 30 8.75 10.53 -8.10
CA TRP A 30 8.55 10.44 -6.63
C TRP A 30 7.38 9.53 -6.22
N TRP A 31 6.47 9.25 -7.15
CA TRP A 31 5.22 8.51 -6.95
C TRP A 31 5.32 6.95 -6.91
N ARG A 32 6.45 6.31 -7.26
CA ARG A 32 6.56 4.81 -7.32
C ARG A 32 7.10 4.13 -6.07
N SER A 33 7.47 4.92 -5.07
CA SER A 33 8.21 4.41 -3.92
C SER A 33 7.32 4.25 -2.68
N VAL A 34 6.23 5.02 -2.63
CA VAL A 34 5.25 5.11 -1.53
C VAL A 34 4.15 4.05 -1.57
N VAL A 35 4.02 3.29 -2.66
CA VAL A 35 2.84 2.45 -2.89
C VAL A 35 3.09 1.00 -2.45
N PRO A 36 2.70 0.60 -1.23
CA PRO A 36 2.58 -0.80 -0.92
C PRO A 36 1.34 -1.41 -1.58
N GLY A 37 1.49 -2.64 -2.07
CA GLY A 37 0.42 -3.47 -2.61
C GLY A 37 0.05 -3.23 -4.07
N MET A 38 0.75 -2.36 -4.82
CA MET A 38 0.43 -2.16 -6.26
C MET A 38 0.52 -3.48 -7.05
N PHE A 39 1.50 -4.34 -6.71
CA PHE A 39 1.79 -5.54 -7.49
C PHE A 39 1.12 -6.83 -7.03
N LEU A 40 0.66 -6.94 -5.78
CA LEU A 40 -0.23 -8.05 -5.37
C LEU A 40 -1.50 -8.02 -6.25
N PHE A 41 -1.99 -6.82 -6.55
CA PHE A 41 -3.15 -6.60 -7.39
C PHE A 41 -2.83 -6.63 -8.89
N ASP A 42 -1.74 -6.00 -9.39
CA ASP A 42 -1.31 -6.15 -10.80
C ASP A 42 -1.07 -7.62 -11.20
N PHE A 43 -0.61 -8.45 -10.26
CA PHE A 43 -0.40 -9.88 -10.51
C PHE A 43 -1.73 -10.62 -10.69
N LEU A 44 -2.72 -10.33 -9.83
CA LEU A 44 -4.09 -10.82 -9.95
C LEU A 44 -4.82 -10.29 -11.19
N GLU A 45 -4.41 -9.12 -11.71
CA GLU A 45 -4.98 -8.54 -12.94
C GLU A 45 -4.67 -9.32 -14.22
N ARG A 46 -3.57 -10.06 -14.27
CA ARG A 46 -3.34 -10.98 -15.40
C ARG A 46 -4.38 -12.09 -15.49
N LEU A 47 -5.19 -12.27 -14.43
CA LEU A 47 -6.28 -13.22 -14.40
C LEU A 47 -7.65 -12.58 -14.72
N VAL A 48 -7.87 -11.28 -14.49
CA VAL A 48 -9.17 -10.61 -14.76
C VAL A 48 -9.05 -9.09 -14.99
N ASP A 49 -9.59 -8.65 -16.15
CA ASP A 49 -10.08 -7.31 -16.57
C ASP A 49 -9.57 -6.05 -15.80
N THR A 50 -8.81 -5.22 -16.50
CA THR A 50 -8.09 -4.01 -16.03
C THR A 50 -8.99 -2.88 -15.50
N ARG A 51 -10.30 -2.91 -15.79
CA ARG A 51 -11.25 -1.89 -15.29
C ARG A 51 -11.43 -1.91 -13.77
N LYS A 52 -11.08 -3.02 -13.10
CA LYS A 52 -11.20 -3.17 -11.64
C LYS A 52 -9.90 -2.85 -10.88
N HIS A 53 -8.82 -2.47 -11.57
CA HIS A 53 -7.50 -2.17 -10.99
C HIS A 53 -7.58 -1.24 -9.77
N THR A 54 -8.23 -0.10 -9.99
CA THR A 54 -8.33 0.97 -9.00
C THR A 54 -9.07 0.51 -7.75
N SER A 55 -10.20 -0.19 -7.90
CA SER A 55 -10.96 -0.73 -6.76
C SER A 55 -10.17 -1.75 -5.95
N ARG A 56 -9.28 -2.48 -6.62
CA ARG A 56 -8.45 -3.54 -6.03
C ARG A 56 -7.25 -2.99 -5.27
N CYS A 57 -6.53 -2.05 -5.86
CA CYS A 57 -5.47 -1.34 -5.16
C CYS A 57 -5.96 -0.58 -3.92
N MET A 58 -7.21 -0.10 -3.96
CA MET A 58 -7.83 0.56 -2.81
C MET A 58 -8.36 -0.42 -1.75
N ALA A 59 -8.36 -1.74 -2.00
CA ALA A 59 -8.94 -2.73 -1.10
C ALA A 59 -8.27 -2.80 0.27
N ILE A 60 -6.98 -2.50 0.32
CA ILE A 60 -6.19 -2.46 1.56
C ILE A 60 -6.03 -1.01 2.03
N ARG A 61 -5.85 -0.07 1.09
CA ARG A 61 -5.51 1.32 1.41
C ARG A 61 -6.67 2.11 1.98
N LYS A 62 -7.88 1.92 1.44
CA LYS A 62 -9.06 2.63 1.95
C LYS A 62 -9.35 2.22 3.40
N PRO A 63 -9.46 0.93 3.75
CA PRO A 63 -9.61 0.53 5.15
C PRO A 63 -8.47 1.05 6.05
N ALA A 64 -7.22 1.03 5.58
CA ALA A 64 -6.09 1.55 6.34
C ALA A 64 -6.18 3.06 6.61
N LEU A 65 -6.65 3.85 5.64
CA LEU A 65 -6.84 5.28 5.80
C LEU A 65 -8.03 5.60 6.68
N ASP A 66 -9.16 4.90 6.49
CA ASP A 66 -10.35 5.03 7.34
C ASP A 66 -10.00 4.71 8.81
N ALA A 67 -9.20 3.67 9.03
CA ALA A 67 -8.64 3.32 10.34
C ALA A 67 -7.72 4.43 10.90
N ALA A 68 -6.85 4.99 10.07
CA ALA A 68 -5.97 6.08 10.49
C ALA A 68 -6.76 7.33 10.92
N LEU A 69 -7.83 7.67 10.19
CA LEU A 69 -8.73 8.77 10.55
C LEU A 69 -9.43 8.50 11.89
N ALA A 70 -9.99 7.30 12.07
CA ALA A 70 -10.63 6.92 13.33
C ALA A 70 -9.65 7.00 14.53
N LEU A 71 -8.40 6.59 14.36
CA LEU A 71 -7.36 6.73 15.39
C LEU A 71 -7.06 8.20 15.71
N VAL A 72 -6.98 9.07 14.70
CA VAL A 72 -6.77 10.51 14.88
C VAL A 72 -7.98 11.18 15.55
N GLU A 73 -9.19 10.68 15.29
CA GLU A 73 -10.44 11.13 15.93
C GLU A 73 -10.60 10.63 17.38
N GLY A 74 -9.68 9.78 17.86
CA GLY A 74 -9.62 9.32 19.24
C GLY A 74 -10.37 8.02 19.52
N HIS A 75 -10.74 7.25 18.48
CA HIS A 75 -11.34 5.93 18.66
C HIS A 75 -10.34 4.93 19.31
N PRO A 76 -10.82 3.96 20.11
CA PRO A 76 -9.97 2.95 20.73
C PRO A 76 -9.22 2.13 19.68
N ARG A 77 -7.92 1.93 19.88
CA ARG A 77 -7.05 1.24 18.90
C ARG A 77 -7.51 -0.18 18.63
N GLU A 78 -7.93 -0.90 19.66
CA GLU A 78 -8.40 -2.29 19.56
C GLU A 78 -9.65 -2.40 18.69
N GLU A 79 -10.58 -1.45 18.82
CA GLU A 79 -11.81 -1.40 18.01
C GLU A 79 -11.48 -1.07 16.56
N VAL A 80 -10.64 -0.06 16.34
CA VAL A 80 -10.22 0.33 14.98
C VAL A 80 -9.46 -0.79 14.26
N LEU A 81 -8.57 -1.51 14.96
CA LEU A 81 -7.85 -2.65 14.35
C LEU A 81 -8.79 -3.82 14.04
N SER A 82 -9.77 -4.09 14.92
CA SER A 82 -10.80 -5.10 14.65
C SER A 82 -11.62 -4.75 13.41
N ASP A 83 -12.00 -3.49 13.25
CA ASP A 83 -12.80 -3.04 12.11
C ASP A 83 -11.97 -2.95 10.82
N LEU A 84 -10.69 -2.62 10.93
CA LEU A 84 -9.74 -2.70 9.83
C LEU A 84 -9.64 -4.13 9.29
N GLU A 85 -9.45 -5.12 10.17
CA GLU A 85 -9.39 -6.54 9.79
C GLU A 85 -10.67 -6.98 9.07
N LYS A 86 -11.85 -6.66 9.63
CA LYS A 86 -13.15 -6.96 9.00
C LYS A 86 -13.30 -6.24 7.65
N GLY A 87 -12.89 -4.98 7.57
CA GLY A 87 -12.97 -4.17 6.35
C GLY A 87 -12.09 -4.72 5.23
N VAL A 88 -10.86 -5.11 5.55
CA VAL A 88 -9.93 -5.76 4.61
C VAL A 88 -10.48 -7.11 4.18
N ALA A 89 -10.91 -7.96 5.11
CA ALA A 89 -11.49 -9.27 4.80
C ALA A 89 -12.72 -9.15 3.90
N GLY A 90 -13.67 -8.26 4.24
CA GLY A 90 -14.87 -8.03 3.45
C GLY A 90 -14.57 -7.48 2.05
N THR A 91 -13.62 -6.55 1.93
CA THR A 91 -13.24 -6.00 0.63
C THR A 91 -12.53 -7.04 -0.23
N LEU A 92 -11.60 -7.81 0.34
CA LEU A 92 -10.92 -8.88 -0.38
C LEU A 92 -11.89 -9.98 -0.82
N ALA A 93 -12.79 -10.43 0.07
CA ALA A 93 -13.81 -11.43 -0.25
C ALA A 93 -14.75 -11.00 -1.39
N SER A 94 -15.06 -9.69 -1.49
CA SER A 94 -15.87 -9.14 -2.59
C SER A 94 -15.14 -9.13 -3.93
N LEU A 95 -13.80 -9.13 -3.92
CA LEU A 95 -12.97 -9.03 -5.10
C LEU A 95 -12.44 -10.40 -5.55
N TRP A 96 -12.14 -11.31 -4.61
CA TRP A 96 -11.63 -12.65 -4.86
C TRP A 96 -11.94 -13.63 -3.71
N PRO A 97 -12.05 -14.93 -4.02
CA PRO A 97 -12.06 -15.98 -3.01
C PRO A 97 -10.63 -16.16 -2.46
N VAL A 98 -10.26 -15.34 -1.49
CA VAL A 98 -8.96 -15.40 -0.80
C VAL A 98 -9.04 -16.27 0.46
N SER A 99 -7.96 -17.00 0.76
CA SER A 99 -7.86 -17.79 1.99
C SER A 99 -7.83 -16.88 3.22
N GLN A 100 -8.06 -17.49 4.40
CA GLN A 100 -7.88 -16.80 5.67
C GLN A 100 -6.40 -16.36 5.90
N PRO A 101 -5.37 -17.20 5.66
CA PRO A 101 -3.97 -16.76 5.77
C PRO A 101 -3.64 -15.51 4.94
N LEU A 102 -4.14 -15.42 3.71
CA LEU A 102 -3.89 -14.26 2.85
C LEU A 102 -4.62 -13.00 3.37
N GLN A 103 -5.84 -13.16 3.89
CA GLN A 103 -6.58 -12.07 4.52
C GLN A 103 -5.82 -11.52 5.74
N GLU A 104 -5.26 -12.39 6.59
CA GLU A 104 -4.48 -12.00 7.76
C GLU A 104 -3.22 -11.22 7.37
N GLU A 105 -2.47 -11.68 6.37
CA GLU A 105 -1.29 -10.94 5.89
C GLU A 105 -1.67 -9.59 5.26
N CYS A 106 -2.79 -9.51 4.54
CA CYS A 106 -3.28 -8.25 4.00
C CYS A 106 -3.75 -7.29 5.10
N ALA A 107 -4.35 -7.78 6.19
CA ALA A 107 -4.74 -6.97 7.33
C ALA A 107 -3.53 -6.42 8.08
N LYS A 108 -2.47 -7.23 8.28
CA LYS A 108 -1.18 -6.77 8.83
C LYS A 108 -0.56 -5.66 7.98
N LEU A 109 -0.59 -5.82 6.65
CA LEU A 109 -0.14 -4.78 5.72
C LEU A 109 -0.98 -3.51 5.84
N ALA A 110 -2.30 -3.64 5.96
CA ALA A 110 -3.21 -2.51 6.18
C ALA A 110 -2.93 -1.81 7.51
N GLY A 111 -2.58 -2.54 8.58
CA GLY A 111 -2.22 -1.98 9.88
C GLY A 111 -0.95 -1.13 9.81
N LEU A 112 0.09 -1.61 9.12
CA LEU A 112 1.31 -0.83 8.89
C LEU A 112 1.05 0.46 8.12
N LEU A 113 0.14 0.40 7.14
CA LEU A 113 -0.33 1.57 6.40
C LEU A 113 -1.11 2.54 7.27
N ALA A 114 -2.01 2.04 8.11
CA ALA A 114 -2.77 2.88 9.04
C ALA A 114 -1.84 3.64 9.98
N ASP A 115 -0.84 2.96 10.56
CA ASP A 115 0.16 3.59 11.43
C ASP A 115 0.99 4.65 10.69
N HIS A 116 1.32 4.42 9.42
CA HIS A 116 1.98 5.41 8.56
C HIS A 116 1.10 6.65 8.34
N TYR A 117 -0.17 6.45 7.99
CA TYR A 117 -1.11 7.54 7.75
C TYR A 117 -1.38 8.34 9.02
N VAL A 118 -1.51 7.72 10.19
CA VAL A 118 -1.65 8.43 11.48
C VAL A 118 -0.49 9.42 11.69
N ARG A 119 0.75 8.98 11.44
CA ARG A 119 1.93 9.85 11.59
C ARG A 119 1.91 11.04 10.64
N ILE A 120 1.50 10.81 9.39
CA ILE A 120 1.40 11.84 8.35
C ILE A 120 0.26 12.82 8.63
N LEU A 121 -0.89 12.33 9.08
CA LEU A 121 -2.05 13.14 9.43
C LEU A 121 -1.79 14.04 10.65
N GLY A 122 -0.87 13.64 11.53
CA GLY A 122 -0.45 14.42 12.69
C GLY A 122 0.47 15.61 12.38
N VAL A 123 0.91 15.79 11.14
CA VAL A 123 1.84 16.86 10.75
C VAL A 123 1.27 17.76 9.65
N ASN A 124 1.68 19.03 9.66
CA ASN A 124 1.27 20.02 8.65
C ASN A 124 2.31 20.10 7.51
N GLY A 125 1.85 20.13 6.26
CA GLY A 125 2.72 20.23 5.08
C GLY A 125 1.93 20.50 3.80
N VAL A 126 2.61 20.99 2.78
CA VAL A 126 2.00 21.35 1.48
C VAL A 126 2.14 20.22 0.46
N GLY A 127 3.01 19.25 0.73
CA GLY A 127 3.21 18.08 -0.13
C GLY A 127 3.62 16.82 0.63
N TYR A 128 3.40 15.67 -0.01
CA TYR A 128 3.60 14.35 0.61
C TYR A 128 5.03 14.13 1.14
N LEU A 129 6.06 14.47 0.35
CA LEU A 129 7.46 14.30 0.79
C LEU A 129 7.79 15.15 2.03
N GLU A 130 7.21 16.35 2.11
CA GLU A 130 7.36 17.23 3.27
C GLU A 130 6.65 16.63 4.50
N LEU A 131 5.45 16.06 4.30
CA LEU A 131 4.71 15.38 5.37
C LEU A 131 5.49 14.16 5.87
N VAL A 132 6.06 13.33 4.99
CA VAL A 132 6.89 12.19 5.38
C VAL A 132 8.14 12.65 6.13
N GLY A 133 8.84 13.66 5.61
CA GLY A 133 10.02 14.21 6.26
C GLY A 133 9.71 14.70 7.68
N LYS A 134 8.59 15.41 7.86
CA LYS A 134 8.13 15.89 9.17
C LYS A 134 7.63 14.77 10.09
N ALA A 135 6.95 13.76 9.53
CA ALA A 135 6.37 12.66 10.30
C ALA A 135 7.42 11.67 10.84
N TYR A 136 8.52 11.48 10.10
CA TYR A 136 9.57 10.52 10.46
C TYR A 136 10.83 11.18 11.03
N HIS A 137 11.03 12.48 10.84
CA HIS A 137 12.15 13.32 11.31
C HIS A 137 13.54 12.95 10.80
N GLU A 138 13.86 11.66 10.74
CA GLU A 138 15.15 11.13 10.36
C GLU A 138 15.05 10.00 9.33
N ARG A 139 16.12 9.88 8.54
CA ARG A 139 16.26 8.86 7.50
C ARG A 139 16.09 7.44 8.06
N GLY A 140 16.67 7.17 9.23
CA GLY A 140 16.65 5.84 9.86
C GLY A 140 15.24 5.36 10.18
N ALA A 141 14.42 6.21 10.79
CA ALA A 141 13.04 5.90 11.13
C ALA A 141 12.19 5.59 9.89
N TYR A 142 12.37 6.35 8.81
CA TYR A 142 11.65 6.09 7.57
C TYR A 142 12.15 4.82 6.86
N MET A 143 13.46 4.56 6.85
CA MET A 143 14.00 3.30 6.32
C MET A 143 13.51 2.07 7.09
N ALA A 144 13.38 2.17 8.40
CA ALA A 144 12.84 1.10 9.23
C ALA A 144 11.39 0.79 8.85
N PHE A 145 10.56 1.82 8.68
CA PHE A 145 9.19 1.66 8.18
C PHE A 145 9.15 1.01 6.80
N LEU A 146 9.95 1.50 5.84
CA LEU A 146 10.00 0.94 4.49
C LEU A 146 10.44 -0.53 4.48
N SER A 147 11.31 -0.94 5.42
CA SER A 147 11.75 -2.32 5.58
C SER A 147 10.64 -3.22 6.14
N LEU A 148 9.93 -2.76 7.17
CA LEU A 148 8.76 -3.46 7.71
C LEU A 148 7.67 -3.63 6.66
N LEU A 149 7.46 -2.59 5.85
CA LEU A 149 6.50 -2.59 4.76
C LEU A 149 6.86 -3.62 3.68
N ASP A 150 8.13 -3.65 3.26
CA ASP A 150 8.61 -4.62 2.26
C ASP A 150 8.48 -6.06 2.77
N GLU A 151 8.77 -6.30 4.04
CA GLU A 151 8.64 -7.62 4.66
C GLU A 151 7.18 -8.09 4.72
N ALA A 152 6.26 -7.21 5.11
CA ALA A 152 4.83 -7.52 5.14
C ALA A 152 4.26 -7.78 3.74
N GLU A 153 4.67 -7.00 2.75
CA GLU A 153 4.29 -7.26 1.35
C GLU A 153 4.82 -8.59 0.85
N ARG A 154 6.08 -8.93 1.14
CA ARG A 154 6.66 -10.21 0.72
C ARG A 154 5.94 -11.39 1.35
N ARG A 155 5.48 -11.28 2.60
CA ARG A 155 4.64 -12.33 3.22
C ARG A 155 3.31 -12.48 2.50
N ALA A 156 2.59 -11.40 2.26
CA ALA A 156 1.32 -11.45 1.52
C ALA A 156 1.50 -12.01 0.10
N GLU A 157 2.56 -11.62 -0.60
CA GLU A 157 2.93 -12.13 -1.93
C GLU A 157 3.27 -13.62 -1.88
N GLN A 158 4.05 -14.08 -0.89
CA GLN A 158 4.43 -15.48 -0.74
C GLN A 158 3.20 -16.35 -0.46
N THR A 159 2.32 -15.92 0.46
CA THR A 159 1.06 -16.62 0.75
C THR A 159 0.19 -16.73 -0.51
N LEU A 160 0.10 -15.67 -1.31
CA LEU A 160 -0.61 -15.70 -2.59
C LEU A 160 0.00 -16.70 -3.59
N VAL A 161 1.33 -16.74 -3.68
CA VAL A 161 2.09 -17.63 -4.58
C VAL A 161 1.97 -19.11 -4.18
N ASP A 162 1.81 -19.39 -2.89
CA ASP A 162 1.63 -20.74 -2.36
C ASP A 162 0.19 -21.24 -2.57
N GLU A 163 -0.80 -20.35 -2.54
CA GLU A 163 -2.20 -20.66 -2.81
C GLU A 163 -2.53 -20.79 -4.30
N ILE A 164 -1.90 -19.98 -5.13
CA ILE A 164 -2.14 -19.98 -6.58
C ILE A 164 -0.92 -20.57 -7.28
N PRO A 165 -1.02 -21.74 -7.95
CA PRO A 165 0.11 -22.35 -8.63
C PRO A 165 0.55 -21.51 -9.83
N LEU A 166 1.58 -20.68 -9.62
CA LEU A 166 2.12 -19.79 -10.65
C LEU A 166 3.10 -20.50 -11.58
N ARG A 167 3.09 -20.10 -12.86
CA ARG A 167 4.13 -20.47 -13.82
C ARG A 167 5.47 -19.89 -13.39
N LYS A 168 6.57 -20.59 -13.71
CA LYS A 168 7.94 -20.12 -13.42
C LYS A 168 8.22 -18.72 -13.97
N SER A 169 7.69 -18.39 -15.15
CA SER A 169 7.82 -17.06 -15.77
C SER A 169 7.11 -15.95 -14.99
N ASP A 170 6.01 -16.27 -14.29
CA ASP A 170 5.24 -15.30 -13.52
C ASP A 170 5.87 -15.08 -12.14
N ARG A 171 6.44 -16.14 -11.53
CA ARG A 171 7.27 -16.04 -10.32
C ARG A 171 8.50 -15.15 -10.53
N ALA A 172 9.25 -15.37 -11.63
CA ALA A 172 10.43 -14.56 -11.94
C ALA A 172 10.11 -13.08 -12.18
N LYS A 173 8.94 -12.78 -12.77
CA LYS A 173 8.48 -11.40 -12.95
C LYS A 173 8.08 -10.76 -11.63
N LEU A 174 7.38 -11.49 -10.76
CA LEU A 174 7.03 -11.01 -9.43
C LEU A 174 8.30 -10.62 -8.66
N GLU A 175 9.29 -11.52 -8.61
CA GLU A 175 10.55 -11.28 -7.91
C GLU A 175 11.34 -10.07 -8.46
N ALA A 176 11.41 -9.94 -9.79
CA ALA A 176 12.04 -8.77 -10.43
C ALA A 176 11.36 -7.46 -10.03
N HIS A 177 10.03 -7.45 -9.91
CA HIS A 177 9.28 -6.28 -9.45
C HIS A 177 9.53 -5.98 -7.96
N CYS A 178 9.60 -6.99 -7.10
CA CYS A 178 9.94 -6.81 -5.69
C CYS A 178 11.32 -6.13 -5.55
N GLN A 179 12.32 -6.58 -6.32
CA GLN A 179 13.66 -5.99 -6.33
C GLN A 179 13.64 -4.53 -6.83
N GLU A 180 12.88 -4.25 -7.89
CA GLU A 180 12.73 -2.90 -8.43
C GLU A 180 12.06 -1.95 -7.41
N ARG A 181 11.03 -2.42 -6.69
CA ARG A 181 10.34 -1.68 -5.62
C ARG A 181 11.30 -1.33 -4.49
N ALA A 182 12.04 -2.30 -3.98
CA ALA A 182 13.02 -2.08 -2.92
C ALA A 182 14.10 -1.06 -3.34
N ALA A 183 14.60 -1.14 -4.58
CA ALA A 183 15.58 -0.19 -5.11
C ALA A 183 15.01 1.23 -5.31
N ARG A 184 13.70 1.36 -5.57
CA ARG A 184 13.02 2.66 -5.68
C ARG A 184 12.78 3.31 -4.31
N ARG A 185 12.36 2.53 -3.31
CA ARG A 185 12.21 2.98 -1.92
C ARG A 185 13.50 3.55 -1.33
N ARG A 186 14.64 2.92 -1.64
CA ARG A 186 15.96 3.46 -1.24
C ARG A 186 16.23 4.84 -1.86
N ARG A 187 15.92 5.01 -3.15
CA ARG A 187 16.08 6.30 -3.85
C ARG A 187 15.12 7.39 -3.32
N GLU A 188 13.90 7.03 -2.94
CA GLU A 188 12.99 7.99 -2.30
C GLU A 188 13.52 8.44 -0.96
N CYS A 189 14.05 7.52 -0.15
CA CYS A 189 14.63 7.86 1.13
C CYS A 189 15.76 8.90 0.99
N GLU A 190 16.56 8.82 -0.08
CA GLU A 190 17.59 9.81 -0.43
C GLU A 190 17.01 11.17 -0.89
N VAL A 191 15.77 11.18 -1.42
CA VAL A 191 15.09 12.42 -1.82
C VAL A 191 14.40 13.10 -0.63
N VAL A 192 13.78 12.32 0.25
CA VAL A 192 13.10 12.83 1.46
C VAL A 192 14.12 13.30 2.50
N PHE A 193 15.22 12.55 2.64
CA PHE A 193 16.30 12.84 3.58
C PHE A 193 17.65 12.86 2.83
N PRO A 194 17.96 13.97 2.14
CA PRO A 194 19.23 14.15 1.43
C PRO A 194 20.45 14.22 2.37
#